data_AF-A0A0S7WL49-F1
#
_entry.id   AF-A0A0S7WL49-F1
#
_cell.length_a   1.000
_cell.length_b   1.000
_cell.length_c   1.000
_cell.angle_alpha   90.00
_cell.angle_beta   90.00
_cell.angle_gamma   90.00
#
_symmetry.space_group_name_H-M   'P 1'
#
loop_
_entity.id
_entity.type
_entity.pdbx_description
1 polymer ?
#
loop_
_entity_poly.entity_id
_entity_poly.type
_entity_poly.pdbx_seq_one_letter_code
_entity_poly.pdbx_strand_id
1 'polypeptide(L)'
;MSRTTPLERVRNIGIMAHIDAGKTTTTERILFYTGKTHRMGEVDEGAAVMDWMEQERERGITITSAATTCYWREHRINLIDTPGHVDFTAEVERSLRVL
;
A
#
# COMPACT_ATOMS: atom_id res chain seq x y z
N MET A 1 19.50 -8.69 -15.94
CA MET A 1 18.40 -7.94 -16.57
C MET A 1 18.73 -6.44 -16.50
N SER A 2 18.76 -5.74 -17.63
CA SER A 2 18.95 -4.28 -17.65
C SER A 2 17.73 -3.59 -17.05
N ARG A 3 17.94 -2.54 -16.25
CA ARG A 3 16.85 -1.78 -15.64
C ARG A 3 16.06 -1.08 -16.75
N THR A 4 14.77 -1.38 -16.85
CA THR A 4 13.84 -0.74 -17.79
C THR A 4 13.45 0.68 -17.39
N THR A 5 13.63 1.04 -16.11
CA THR A 5 13.37 2.39 -15.58
C THR A 5 14.66 2.98 -15.01
N PRO A 6 15.06 4.21 -15.43
CA PRO A 6 16.16 4.95 -14.84
C PRO A 6 16.02 5.07 -13.32
N LEU A 7 17.15 5.04 -12.60
CA LEU A 7 17.20 5.16 -11.15
C LEU A 7 16.51 6.43 -10.65
N GLU A 8 16.76 7.57 -11.31
CA GLU A 8 16.15 8.86 -10.96
C GLU A 8 14.61 8.89 -11.09
N ARG A 9 14.01 7.89 -11.76
CA ARG A 9 12.56 7.77 -11.98
C ARG A 9 11.89 6.73 -11.09
N VAL A 10 12.63 6.10 -10.19
CA VAL A 10 12.07 5.18 -9.18
C VAL A 10 11.70 5.96 -7.91
N ARG A 11 10.53 5.70 -7.35
CA ARG A 11 10.07 6.22 -6.07
C ARG A 11 9.65 5.06 -5.18
N ASN A 12 10.30 4.91 -4.02
CA ASN A 12 9.82 4.02 -2.96
C ASN A 12 9.04 4.89 -1.98
N ILE A 13 7.79 4.54 -1.69
CA ILE A 13 6.90 5.33 -0.84
C ILE A 13 6.21 4.38 0.14
N GLY A 14 6.27 4.71 1.43
CA GLY A 14 5.48 4.06 2.47
C GLY A 14 4.34 4.96 2.93
N ILE A 15 3.16 4.40 3.13
CA ILE A 15 2.00 5.09 3.71
C ILE A 15 1.84 4.61 5.16
N MET A 16 2.11 5.52 6.09
CA MET A 16 2.15 5.25 7.54
C MET A 16 1.42 6.37 8.29
N ALA A 17 0.58 5.96 9.23
CA ALA A 17 -0.29 6.80 10.05
C ALA A 17 -0.98 5.92 11.12
N HIS A 18 -1.61 6.55 12.10
CA HIS A 18 -2.36 5.87 13.15
C HIS A 18 -3.58 5.07 12.62
N ILE A 19 -4.22 4.25 13.46
CA ILE A 19 -5.43 3.49 13.10
C ILE A 19 -6.52 4.44 12.59
N ASP A 20 -7.32 3.97 11.63
CA ASP A 20 -8.43 4.70 11.02
C ASP A 20 -8.08 6.04 10.33
N ALA A 21 -6.79 6.30 10.07
CA ALA A 21 -6.33 7.48 9.33
C ALA A 21 -6.49 7.38 7.79
N GLY A 22 -7.09 6.31 7.27
CA GLY A 22 -7.32 6.13 5.84
C GLY A 22 -6.07 5.76 5.01
N LYS A 23 -5.08 5.08 5.60
CA LYS A 23 -3.85 4.62 4.91
C LYS A 23 -4.18 3.74 3.71
N THR A 24 -4.92 2.65 3.95
CA THR A 24 -5.31 1.67 2.93
C THR A 24 -6.21 2.30 1.89
N THR A 25 -7.19 3.11 2.31
CA THR A 25 -8.03 3.90 1.38
C THR A 25 -7.19 4.79 0.48
N THR A 26 -6.17 5.46 1.01
CA THR A 26 -5.24 6.29 0.23
C THR A 26 -4.46 5.45 -0.78
N THR A 27 -3.93 4.31 -0.35
CA THR A 27 -3.25 3.35 -1.22
C THR A 27 -4.15 2.91 -2.38
N GLU A 28 -5.39 2.54 -2.11
CA GLU A 28 -6.35 2.11 -3.14
C GLU A 28 -6.68 3.21 -4.13
N ARG A 29 -6.82 4.45 -3.67
CA ARG A 29 -7.03 5.61 -4.54
C ARG A 29 -5.82 5.86 -5.45
N ILE A 30 -4.59 5.73 -4.94
CA ILE A 30 -3.38 5.85 -5.77
C ILE A 30 -3.39 4.77 -6.86
N LEU A 31 -3.77 3.53 -6.54
CA LEU A 31 -3.81 2.45 -7.51
C LEU A 31 -4.91 2.65 -8.55
N PHE A 32 -6.05 3.20 -8.14
CA PHE A 32 -7.14 3.54 -9.05
C PHE A 32 -6.70 4.63 -10.03
N TYR A 33 -6.13 5.74 -9.53
CA TYR A 33 -5.70 6.84 -10.39
C TYR A 33 -4.55 6.46 -11.32
N THR A 34 -3.65 5.57 -10.89
CA THR A 34 -2.58 5.04 -11.75
C THR A 34 -3.07 4.00 -12.76
N GLY A 35 -4.35 3.64 -12.74
CA GLY A 35 -4.94 2.64 -13.63
C GLY A 35 -4.51 1.19 -13.32
N LYS A 36 -3.88 0.96 -12.15
CA LYS A 36 -3.44 -0.37 -11.69
C LYS A 36 -4.61 -1.23 -11.23
N THR A 37 -5.65 -0.61 -10.66
CA THR A 37 -6.94 -1.25 -10.36
C THR A 37 -8.06 -0.55 -11.10
N HIS A 38 -9.02 -1.34 -11.62
CA HIS A 38 -10.22 -0.84 -12.30
C HIS A 38 -11.46 -0.79 -11.40
N ARG A 39 -11.31 -1.14 -10.12
CA ARG A 39 -12.37 -1.03 -9.09
C ARG A 39 -11.82 -0.19 -7.95
N MET A 40 -12.59 0.81 -7.50
CA MET A 40 -12.38 1.41 -6.19
C MET A 40 -12.96 0.41 -5.19
N GLY A 41 -12.09 -0.31 -4.47
CA GLY A 41 -12.53 -0.98 -3.24
C GLY A 41 -12.86 0.10 -2.23
N GLU A 42 -14.00 -0.01 -1.56
CA GLU A 42 -14.16 0.63 -0.25
C GLU A 42 -13.82 -0.43 0.79
N VAL A 43 -12.95 -0.07 1.74
CA VAL A 43 -12.48 -0.95 2.81
C VAL A 43 -13.67 -1.47 3.63
N ASP A 44 -14.73 -0.67 3.75
CA ASP A 44 -15.97 -1.00 4.47
C ASP A 44 -16.81 -2.10 3.80
N GLU A 45 -16.59 -2.42 2.51
CA GLU A 45 -17.30 -3.50 1.81
C GLU A 45 -16.48 -4.81 1.70
N GLY A 46 -15.32 -4.90 2.38
CA GLY A 46 -14.44 -6.07 2.30
C GLY A 46 -13.83 -6.31 0.92
N ALA A 47 -13.92 -5.31 0.03
CA ALA A 47 -13.43 -5.35 -1.34
C ALA A 47 -12.00 -4.82 -1.48
N ALA A 48 -11.36 -4.45 -0.36
CA ALA A 48 -9.99 -3.97 -0.38
C ALA A 48 -9.07 -5.02 -1.00
N VAL A 49 -8.36 -4.64 -2.05
CA VAL A 49 -7.49 -5.56 -2.81
C VAL A 49 -6.24 -5.90 -2.00
N MET A 50 -5.88 -5.04 -1.05
CA MET A 50 -4.69 -5.16 -0.22
C MET A 50 -4.90 -6.00 1.04
N ASP A 51 -6.10 -5.98 1.62
CA ASP A 51 -6.45 -6.80 2.78
C ASP A 51 -6.86 -8.20 2.30
N TRP A 52 -5.88 -9.07 2.08
CA TRP A 52 -6.13 -10.44 1.61
C TRP A 52 -6.46 -11.40 2.75
N MET A 53 -6.13 -11.06 4.00
CA MET A 53 -6.43 -11.91 5.14
C MET A 53 -7.88 -11.73 5.57
N GLU A 54 -8.57 -12.84 5.82
CA GLU A 54 -9.94 -12.85 6.34
C GLU A 54 -10.04 -12.06 7.66
N GLN A 55 -9.02 -12.12 8.50
CA GLN A 55 -8.92 -11.39 9.76
C GLN A 55 -8.78 -9.87 9.58
N GLU A 56 -8.10 -9.42 8.52
CA GLU A 56 -7.98 -7.99 8.20
C GLU A 56 -9.35 -7.45 7.79
N ARG A 57 -10.09 -8.20 6.96
CA ARG A 57 -11.45 -7.88 6.52
C ARG A 57 -12.48 -7.93 7.63
N GLU A 58 -12.44 -8.95 8.48
CA GLU A 58 -13.37 -9.10 9.62
C GLU A 58 -13.19 -7.99 10.66
N ARG A 59 -11.97 -7.48 10.82
CA ARG A 59 -11.64 -6.50 11.87
C ARG A 59 -11.48 -5.08 11.36
N GLY A 60 -11.44 -4.87 10.04
CA GLY A 60 -11.20 -3.56 9.43
C GLY A 60 -9.83 -2.97 9.75
N ILE A 61 -8.82 -3.80 9.99
CA ILE A 61 -7.45 -3.35 10.31
C ILE A 61 -6.44 -3.97 9.34
N THR A 62 -5.41 -3.21 8.99
CA THR A 62 -4.23 -3.71 8.28
C THR A 62 -3.28 -4.40 9.27
N ILE A 63 -3.01 -5.69 9.07
CA ILE A 63 -2.13 -6.52 9.91
C ILE A 63 -0.77 -6.68 9.24
N THR A 64 -0.75 -6.86 7.92
CA THR A 64 0.46 -7.07 7.14
C THR A 64 0.76 -5.93 6.17
N SER A 65 2.04 -5.66 5.93
CA SER A 65 2.41 -4.64 4.95
C SER A 65 2.22 -5.15 3.53
N ALA A 66 1.46 -4.41 2.72
CA ALA A 66 1.22 -4.74 1.33
C ALA A 66 2.15 -3.92 0.42
N ALA A 67 2.94 -4.60 -0.42
CA ALA A 67 3.83 -3.95 -1.39
C ALA A 67 3.28 -4.07 -2.82
N THR A 68 3.18 -2.96 -3.54
CA THR A 68 2.72 -2.94 -4.93
C THR A 68 3.52 -1.96 -5.78
N THR A 69 3.55 -2.19 -7.08
CA THR A 69 4.22 -1.29 -8.04
C THR A 69 3.21 -0.70 -8.99
N CYS A 70 3.16 0.62 -9.09
CA CYS A 70 2.35 1.34 -10.08
C CYS A 70 3.22 2.32 -10.87
N TYR A 71 2.65 2.85 -11.95
CA TYR A 71 3.32 3.84 -12.79
C TYR A 71 2.49 5.12 -12.77
N TRP A 72 3.16 6.24 -12.51
CA TRP A 72 2.56 7.56 -12.60
C TRP A 72 3.43 8.44 -13.46
N ARG A 73 2.89 8.89 -14.60
CA ARG A 73 3.68 9.53 -15.65
C ARG A 73 4.86 8.62 -16.04
N GLU A 74 6.06 9.16 -16.17
CA GLU A 74 7.27 8.38 -16.50
C GLU A 74 7.98 7.79 -15.27
N HIS A 75 7.33 7.75 -14.10
CA HIS A 75 7.93 7.27 -12.85
C HIS A 75 7.36 5.91 -12.45
N ARG A 76 8.25 5.04 -11.97
CA ARG A 76 7.87 3.79 -11.31
C ARG A 76 7.77 4.05 -9.81
N ILE A 77 6.60 3.78 -9.24
CA ILE A 77 6.34 3.94 -7.82
C ILE A 77 6.20 2.55 -7.20
N ASN A 78 7.01 2.24 -6.18
CA ASN A 78 6.84 1.10 -5.31
C ASN A 78 6.17 1.61 -4.02
N LEU A 79 4.91 1.23 -3.82
CA LEU A 79 4.11 1.59 -2.65
C LEU A 79 4.18 0.47 -1.62
N ILE A 80 4.31 0.85 -0.36
CA ILE A 80 4.15 -0.03 0.79
C ILE A 80 3.05 0.57 1.68
N ASP A 81 1.93 -0.14 1.81
CA ASP A 81 0.91 0.17 2.81
C ASP A 81 1.30 -0.51 4.12
N THR A 82 1.27 0.22 5.24
CA THR A 82 1.75 -0.28 6.53
C THR A 82 0.65 -0.34 7.58
N PRO A 83 0.73 -1.29 8.54
CA PRO A 83 -0.18 -1.35 9.67
C PRO A 83 -0.21 -0.05 10.49
N GLY A 84 -1.40 0.34 10.95
CA GLY A 84 -1.56 1.50 11.85
C GLY A 84 -1.63 1.13 13.33
N HIS A 85 -1.83 -0.15 13.63
CA HIS A 85 -1.98 -0.66 14.99
C HIS A 85 -0.61 -0.88 15.64
N VAL A 86 -0.46 -0.46 16.90
CA VAL A 86 0.82 -0.49 17.62
C VAL A 86 1.38 -1.92 17.76
N ASP A 87 0.51 -2.91 17.87
CA ASP A 87 0.88 -4.33 17.94
C ASP A 87 1.68 -4.83 16.72
N PHE A 88 1.64 -4.10 15.60
CA PHE A 88 2.34 -4.44 14.36
C PHE A 88 3.51 -3.49 14.05
N THR A 89 4.03 -2.80 15.07
CA THR A 89 5.17 -1.87 14.92
C THR A 89 6.41 -2.53 14.27
N ALA A 90 6.66 -3.80 14.55
CA ALA A 90 7.78 -4.53 13.94
C ALA A 90 7.67 -4.61 12.41
N GLU A 91 6.46 -4.71 11.87
CA GLU A 91 6.21 -4.75 10.43
C GLU A 91 6.43 -3.36 9.80
N VAL A 92 6.00 -2.30 10.51
CA VAL A 92 6.26 -0.91 10.11
C VAL A 92 7.77 -0.64 10.05
N GLU A 93 8.54 -1.02 11.07
CA GLU A 93 9.99 -0.86 11.08
C GLU A 93 10.68 -1.61 9.95
N ARG A 94 10.21 -2.84 9.65
CA ARG A 94 10.71 -3.62 8.52
C ARG A 94 10.44 -2.93 7.19
N SER A 95 9.24 -2.40 6.99
CA SER A 95 8.87 -1.67 5.78
C SER A 95 9.72 -0.43 5.56
N LEU A 96 10.01 0.33 6.64
CA LEU A 96 10.84 1.54 6.56
C LEU A 96 12.29 1.27 6.14
N ARG A 97 12.86 0.11 6.47
CA ARG A 97 14.24 -0.24 6.08
C ARG A 97 14.41 -0.53 4.59
N VAL A 98 13.31 -0.78 3.88
CA VAL A 98 13.31 -1.17 2.46
C VAL A 98 13.06 0.03 1.54
N LEU A 99 12.58 1.16 2.08
CA LEU A 99 12.32 2.39 1.34
C LEU A 99 13.60 3.18 1.06
#